data_AF-A0A937PTJ3-F1
#
_entry.id   AF-A0A937PTJ3-F1
#
_cell.length_a   1.000
_cell.length_b   1.000
_cell.length_c   1.000
_cell.angle_alpha   90.00
_cell.angle_beta   90.00
_cell.angle_gamma   90.00
#
_symmetry.space_group_name_H-M   'P 1'
#
loop_
_entity.id
_entity.type
_entity.pdbx_description
1 polymer ?
#
loop_
_entity_poly.entity_id
_entity_poly.type
_entity_poly.pdbx_seq_one_letter_code
_entity_poly.pdbx_strand_id
1 'polypeptide(L)'
;MVEVDETGKTTFRFHHRTDGPVYLVGDFCHWQTDHFPMRRAGDGEWVLMIRLPPGTYAFRYLAAGQWFTDFAAFGVEMNTFQEFNSIVRVPKVKAARAPRFRFRRSAAGRALARSA
;
A
#
# COMPACT_ATOMS: atom_id res chain seq x y z
N MET A 1 -6.06 -9.01 8.67
CA MET A 1 -5.90 -7.60 9.09
C MET A 1 -5.07 -6.88 8.05
N VAL A 2 -5.49 -5.67 7.67
CA VAL A 2 -4.78 -4.84 6.69
C VAL A 2 -4.50 -3.48 7.29
N GLU A 3 -3.25 -3.05 7.23
CA GLU A 3 -2.79 -1.74 7.70
C GLU A 3 -2.27 -0.94 6.51
N VAL A 4 -2.68 0.32 6.38
CA VAL A 4 -2.21 1.23 5.33
C VAL A 4 -1.62 2.47 5.98
N ASP A 5 -0.37 2.80 5.65
CA ASP A 5 0.26 4.04 6.12
C ASP A 5 0.05 5.22 5.17
N GLU A 6 0.44 6.42 5.63
CA GLU A 6 0.31 7.67 4.87
C GLU A 6 1.14 7.71 3.58
N THR A 7 2.08 6.77 3.39
CA THR A 7 2.93 6.66 2.19
C THR A 7 2.36 5.70 1.14
N GLY A 8 1.24 5.03 1.45
CA GLY A 8 0.67 3.98 0.60
C GLY A 8 1.37 2.63 0.75
N LYS A 9 2.18 2.46 1.80
CA LYS A 9 2.69 1.13 2.18
C LYS A 9 1.57 0.40 2.90
N THR A 10 1.21 -0.76 2.36
CA THR A 10 0.14 -1.60 2.84
C THR A 10 0.71 -2.91 3.37
N THR A 11 0.40 -3.22 4.63
CA THR A 11 0.77 -4.47 5.28
C THR A 11 -0.45 -5.36 5.39
N PHE A 12 -0.39 -6.53 4.77
CA PHE A 12 -1.40 -7.58 4.85
C PHE A 12 -0.94 -8.63 5.85
N ARG A 13 -1.80 -8.95 6.82
CA ARG A 13 -1.60 -10.00 7.81
C ARG A 13 -2.74 -10.99 7.77
N PHE A 14 -2.40 -12.27 7.63
CA PHE A 14 -3.35 -13.37 7.54
C PHE A 14 -2.98 -14.45 8.56
N HIS A 15 -3.93 -14.82 9.41
CA HIS A 15 -3.74 -15.90 10.39
C HIS A 15 -4.46 -17.16 9.90
N HIS A 16 -3.67 -18.16 9.50
CA HIS A 16 -4.16 -19.47 9.11
C HIS A 16 -3.03 -20.49 9.19
N ARG A 17 -3.27 -21.59 9.91
CA ARG A 17 -2.29 -22.68 10.00
C ARG A 17 -2.41 -23.56 8.76
N THR A 18 -1.39 -23.51 7.92
CA THR A 18 -1.24 -24.36 6.76
C THR A 18 0.24 -24.65 6.52
N ASP A 19 0.51 -25.79 5.88
CA ASP A 19 1.84 -26.21 5.44
C ASP A 19 2.10 -25.83 3.97
N GLY A 20 1.06 -25.40 3.25
CA GLY A 20 1.14 -24.94 1.87
C GLY A 20 1.49 -23.45 1.74
N PRO A 21 1.75 -22.99 0.50
CA PRO A 21 2.02 -21.59 0.25
C PRO A 21 0.78 -20.73 0.49
N VAL A 22 1.00 -19.46 0.82
CA VAL A 22 -0.03 -18.45 0.94
C VAL A 22 0.29 -17.31 0.01
N TYR A 23 -0.69 -16.88 -0.77
CA TYR A 23 -0.59 -15.75 -1.68
C TYR A 23 -1.63 -14.70 -1.35
N LEU A 24 -1.25 -13.43 -1.56
CA LEU A 24 -2.19 -12.32 -1.64
C LEU A 24 -2.60 -12.17 -3.11
N VAL A 25 -3.90 -12.14 -3.40
CA VAL A 25 -4.40 -12.06 -4.77
C VAL A 25 -5.47 -10.98 -4.86
N GLY A 26 -5.44 -10.14 -5.88
CA GLY A 26 -6.41 -9.06 -6.03
C GLY A 26 -6.20 -8.23 -7.28
N ASP A 27 -6.87 -7.08 -7.34
CA ASP A 27 -6.86 -6.20 -8.51
C ASP A 27 -5.45 -5.75 -8.93
N PHE A 28 -4.58 -5.51 -7.95
CA PHE A 28 -3.20 -5.07 -8.16
C PHE A 28 -2.27 -6.13 -8.79
N CYS A 29 -2.71 -7.40 -8.88
CA CYS A 29 -2.07 -8.43 -9.70
C CYS A 29 -3.00 -9.03 -10.76
N HIS A 30 -4.09 -8.34 -11.12
CA HIS A 30 -5.09 -8.86 -12.05
C HIS A 30 -5.59 -10.26 -11.68
N TRP A 31 -5.71 -10.54 -10.38
CA TRP A 31 -6.13 -11.84 -9.85
C TRP A 31 -5.23 -13.03 -10.21
N GLN A 32 -3.97 -12.79 -10.59
CA GLN A 32 -2.98 -13.87 -10.76
C GLN A 32 -2.55 -14.43 -9.40
N THR A 33 -2.48 -15.76 -9.30
CA THR A 33 -2.40 -16.52 -8.03
C THR A 33 -0.98 -16.82 -7.54
N ASP A 34 0.05 -16.39 -8.27
CA ASP A 34 1.46 -16.70 -8.02
C ASP A 34 2.35 -15.45 -7.86
N HIS A 35 1.81 -14.25 -8.08
CA HIS A 35 2.58 -13.00 -8.10
C HIS A 35 3.04 -12.49 -6.72
N PHE A 36 2.25 -12.71 -5.67
CA PHE A 36 2.48 -12.10 -4.36
C PHE A 36 2.49 -13.15 -3.23
N PRO A 37 3.56 -13.97 -3.11
CA PRO A 37 3.71 -14.91 -2.02
C PRO A 37 3.87 -14.19 -0.68
N MET A 38 3.16 -14.65 0.35
CA MET A 38 3.25 -14.14 1.70
C MET A 38 4.34 -14.87 2.48
N ARG A 39 5.02 -14.16 3.39
CA ARG A 39 6.05 -14.73 4.25
C ARG A 39 5.44 -15.24 5.56
N ARG A 40 5.76 -16.47 5.94
CA ARG A 40 5.42 -17.02 7.26
C ARG A 40 6.15 -16.24 8.37
N ALA A 41 5.41 -15.76 9.36
CA ALA A 41 5.93 -14.96 10.48
C ALA A 41 5.94 -15.68 11.84
N GLY A 42 5.37 -16.90 11.91
CA GLY A 42 5.28 -17.71 13.14
C GLY A 42 3.82 -17.91 13.57
N ASP A 43 3.53 -18.96 14.33
CA ASP A 43 2.21 -19.23 14.93
C ASP A 43 1.00 -19.18 13.97
N GLY A 44 1.21 -19.51 12.69
CA GLY A 44 0.17 -19.45 11.66
C GLY A 44 -0.06 -18.06 11.08
N GLU A 45 0.77 -17.08 11.42
CA GLU A 45 0.77 -15.74 10.82
C GLU A 45 1.53 -15.73 9.48
N TRP A 46 0.93 -15.08 8.50
CA TRP A 46 1.49 -14.78 7.19
C TRP A 46 1.46 -13.27 6.95
N VAL A 47 2.55 -12.71 6.46
CA VAL A 47 2.71 -11.27 6.27
C VAL A 47 3.24 -10.95 4.88
N LEU A 48 2.63 -9.94 4.25
CA LEU A 48 3.15 -9.33 3.03
C LEU A 48 3.04 -7.81 3.13
N MET A 49 4.04 -7.13 2.61
CA MET A 49 4.14 -5.67 2.63
C MET A 49 4.43 -5.18 1.22
N ILE A 50 3.52 -4.39 0.67
CA ILE A 50 3.62 -3.84 -0.69
C ILE A 50 3.29 -2.36 -0.68
N ARG A 51 3.74 -1.62 -1.70
CA ARG A 51 3.25 -0.26 -1.95
C ARG A 51 2.13 -0.33 -2.98
N LEU A 52 1.01 0.29 -2.65
CA LEU A 52 -0.12 0.44 -3.56
C LEU A 52 -0.34 1.93 -3.84
N PRO A 53 -0.64 2.31 -5.10
CA PRO A 53 -1.13 3.65 -5.38
C PRO A 53 -2.43 3.95 -4.62
N PRO A 54 -2.79 5.24 -4.44
CA PRO A 54 -4.09 5.59 -3.89
C PRO A 54 -5.23 5.00 -4.73
N GLY A 55 -6.17 4.34 -4.07
CA GLY A 55 -7.24 3.61 -4.73
C GLY A 55 -8.03 2.72 -3.78
N THR A 56 -9.02 2.03 -4.34
CA THR A 56 -9.76 0.96 -3.68
C THR A 56 -9.48 -0.30 -4.46
N TYR A 57 -9.11 -1.38 -3.77
CA TYR A 57 -8.74 -2.65 -4.39
C TYR A 57 -9.48 -3.79 -3.71
N ALA A 58 -10.01 -4.70 -4.52
CA ALA A 58 -10.51 -6.00 -4.09
C ALA A 58 -9.36 -7.01 -3.99
N PHE A 59 -9.40 -7.88 -2.98
CA PHE A 59 -8.40 -8.91 -2.76
C PHE A 59 -8.95 -10.11 -1.96
N ARG A 60 -8.22 -11.22 -1.98
CA ARG A 60 -8.40 -12.41 -1.13
C ARG A 60 -7.04 -13.04 -0.81
N TYR A 61 -7.00 -13.91 0.19
CA TYR A 61 -5.86 -14.79 0.44
C TYR A 61 -6.10 -16.15 -0.21
N LEU A 62 -5.09 -16.69 -0.88
CA LEU A 62 -5.09 -18.06 -1.40
C LEU A 62 -4.10 -18.87 -0.58
N ALA A 63 -4.58 -19.72 0.32
CA ALA A 63 -3.74 -20.53 1.21
C ALA A 63 -3.94 -22.01 0.91
N ALA A 64 -2.86 -22.69 0.53
CA ALA A 64 -2.89 -24.10 0.11
C ALA A 64 -4.01 -24.44 -0.90
N GLY A 65 -4.28 -23.53 -1.83
CA GLY A 65 -5.31 -23.69 -2.86
C GLY A 65 -6.74 -23.31 -2.43
N GLN A 66 -6.94 -22.88 -1.18
CA GLN A 66 -8.24 -22.44 -0.67
C GLN A 66 -8.32 -20.91 -0.57
N TRP A 67 -9.48 -20.36 -0.90
CA TRP A 67 -9.71 -18.92 -0.90
C TRP A 67 -10.28 -18.42 0.43
N PHE A 68 -9.72 -17.33 0.95
CA PHE A 68 -10.12 -16.73 2.22
C PHE A 68 -10.39 -15.24 2.07
N THR A 69 -11.50 -14.82 2.69
CA THR A 69 -11.93 -13.43 2.78
C THR A 69 -11.56 -12.87 4.14
N ASP A 70 -10.91 -11.71 4.15
CA ASP A 70 -10.69 -10.89 5.34
C ASP A 70 -11.93 -10.04 5.63
N PHE A 71 -12.80 -10.51 6.54
CA PHE A 71 -13.96 -9.75 6.99
C PHE A 71 -13.62 -8.60 7.95
N ALA A 72 -12.36 -8.51 8.40
CA ALA A 72 -11.85 -7.42 9.21
C ALA A 72 -11.13 -6.33 8.37
N ALA A 73 -11.16 -6.44 7.04
CA ALA A 73 -10.63 -5.42 6.14
C ALA A 73 -11.54 -4.17 6.09
N PHE A 74 -11.26 -3.23 5.19
CA PHE A 74 -12.05 -1.98 5.07
C PHE A 74 -13.52 -2.25 4.72
N GLY A 75 -13.78 -3.35 4.03
CA GLY A 75 -15.12 -3.84 3.70
C GLY A 75 -15.04 -5.13 2.92
N VAL A 76 -16.20 -5.59 2.43
CA VAL A 76 -16.30 -6.72 1.52
C VAL A 76 -17.25 -6.38 0.36
N GLU A 77 -17.03 -7.02 -0.78
CA GLU A 77 -17.93 -6.95 -1.94
C GLU A 77 -18.28 -8.37 -2.40
N MET A 78 -19.52 -8.57 -2.88
CA MET A 78 -19.94 -9.87 -3.41
C MET A 78 -19.38 -10.04 -4.83
N ASN A 79 -18.77 -11.19 -5.11
CA ASN A 79 -18.25 -11.54 -6.43
C ASN A 79 -19.26 -12.39 -7.23
N THR A 80 -18.93 -12.69 -8.49
CA THR A 80 -19.79 -13.46 -9.41
C THR A 80 -20.05 -14.90 -8.99
N PHE A 81 -19.27 -15.43 -8.04
CA PHE A 81 -19.40 -16.79 -7.49
C PHE A 81 -20.23 -16.82 -6.20
N GLN A 82 -20.92 -15.73 -5.86
CA GLN A 82 -21.67 -15.57 -4.59
C GLN A 82 -20.78 -15.69 -3.34
N GLU A 83 -19.48 -15.45 -3.50
CA GLU A 83 -18.54 -15.32 -2.39
C GLU A 83 -18.17 -13.84 -2.20
N PHE A 84 -17.34 -13.53 -1.20
CA PHE A 84 -16.92 -12.16 -0.90
C PHE A 84 -15.44 -11.93 -1.21
N ASN A 85 -15.14 -10.84 -1.92
CA ASN A 85 -13.79 -10.27 -1.93
C ASN A 85 -13.66 -9.30 -0.75
N SER A 86 -12.46 -9.19 -0.20
CA SER A 86 -12.11 -8.15 0.77
C SER A 86 -11.75 -6.86 0.06
N ILE A 87 -12.05 -5.73 0.69
CA ILE A 87 -11.72 -4.40 0.19
C ILE A 87 -10.59 -3.80 1.04
N VAL A 88 -9.57 -3.26 0.37
CA VAL A 88 -8.59 -2.36 0.96
C VAL A 88 -8.70 -0.98 0.31
N ARG A 89 -8.60 0.08 1.12
CA ARG A 89 -8.60 1.46 0.66
C ARG A 89 -7.29 2.14 0.99
N VAL A 90 -6.60 2.63 -0.04
CA VAL A 90 -5.36 3.37 0.06
C VAL A 90 -5.63 4.86 -0.11
N PRO A 91 -5.40 5.70 0.92
CA PRO A 91 -5.71 7.11 0.86
C PRO A 91 -4.79 7.85 -0.12
N LYS A 92 -5.29 8.96 -0.70
CA LYS A 92 -4.43 9.89 -1.43
C LYS A 92 -3.48 10.56 -0.44
N VAL A 93 -2.18 10.39 -0.63
CA VAL A 93 -1.17 11.14 0.12
C VAL A 93 -1.40 12.62 -0.18
N LYS A 94 -1.73 13.43 0.84
CA LYS A 94 -1.72 14.88 0.68
C LYS A 94 -0.27 15.29 0.48
N ALA A 95 0.04 15.90 -0.66
CA ALA A 95 1.38 16.43 -0.90
C ALA A 95 1.78 17.31 0.30
N ALA A 96 2.90 16.98 0.95
CA ALA A 96 3.46 17.84 1.98
C ALA A 96 3.71 19.21 1.34
N ARG A 97 3.24 20.29 1.99
CA ARG A 97 3.54 21.65 1.54
C ARG A 97 5.05 21.80 1.47
N ALA A 98 5.59 22.06 0.28
CA ALA A 98 7.01 22.33 0.12
C ALA A 98 7.41 23.49 1.05
N PRO A 99 8.53 23.39 1.79
CA PRO A 99 9.04 24.49 2.58
C PRO A 99 9.29 25.69 1.67
N ARG A 100 8.66 26.83 1.96
CA ARG A 100 8.89 28.08 1.24
C ARG A 100 10.27 28.61 1.64
N PHE A 101 11.31 28.22 0.91
CA PHE A 101 12.61 28.84 1.03
C PHE A 101 12.53 30.30 0.56
N ARG A 102 12.51 31.25 1.49
CA ARG A 102 12.70 32.66 1.19
C ARG A 102 14.20 32.89 0.98
N PHE A 103 14.65 32.95 -0.27
CA PHE A 103 15.95 33.52 -0.57
C PHE A 103 15.93 35.01 -0.22
N ARG A 104 16.67 35.41 0.82
CA ARG A 104 17.04 36.81 1.01
C ARG A 104 18.02 37.17 -0.10
N ARG A 105 17.64 38.02 -1.06
CA ARG A 105 18.61 38.71 -1.90
C ARG A 105 19.45 39.63 -1.00
N SER A 106 20.75 39.36 -0.91
CA SER A 106 21.71 40.33 -0.41
C SER A 106 21.96 41.37 -1.51
N ALA A 107 21.78 42.65 -1.19
CA ALA A 107 22.21 43.74 -2.03
C ALA A 107 23.64 44.15 -1.62
N ALA A 108 24.63 43.69 -2.38
CA ALA A 108 25.94 44.33 -2.50
C ALA A 108 25.98 44.95 -3.91
N GLY A 109 26.46 46.15 -4.19
CA GLY A 109 27.10 47.22 -3.43
C GLY A 109 27.39 48.29 -4.48
N ARG A 110 26.98 49.54 -4.22
CA ARG A 110 27.24 50.67 -5.13
C ARG A 110 28.72 51.03 -5.01
N ALA A 111 29.49 51.01 -6.09
CA ALA A 111 30.82 51.60 -6.13
C ALA A 111 30.85 52.72 -7.19
N LEU A 112 31.28 53.89 -6.73
CA LEU A 112 31.38 55.15 -7.44
C LEU A 112 32.67 55.23 -8.30
N ALA A 113 32.54 55.95 -9.42
CA ALA A 113 33.52 56.81 -10.10
C ALA A 113 34.93 56.29 -10.46
N ARG A 114 35.31 56.53 -11.73
CA ARG A 114 36.46 57.39 -12.07
C ARG A 114 36.40 57.85 -13.53
N SER A 115 36.60 59.15 -13.71
CA SER A 115 36.82 59.83 -14.98
C SER A 115 38.20 59.53 -15.54
N ALA A 116 38.29 59.48 -16.86
CA ALA A 116 39.45 59.89 -17.66
C ALA A 116 38.91 60.43 -18.99
#